data_AF-A0A4Q6FV05-F1
#
_entry.id   AF-A0A4Q6FV05-F1
#
_cell.length_a   1.000
_cell.length_b   1.000
_cell.length_c   1.000
_cell.angle_alpha   90.00
_cell.angle_beta   90.00
_cell.angle_gamma   90.00
#
_symmetry.space_group_name_H-M   'P 1'
#
loop_
_entity.id
_entity.type
_entity.pdbx_description
1 polymer ?
#
loop_
_entity_poly.entity_id
_entity_poly.type
_entity_poly.pdbx_seq_one_letter_code
_entity_poly.pdbx_strand_id
1 'polypeptide(L)'
;MKIPRLLSPLTGLLFAQMWLTNSLSAAAVDAPLPSAPLPSGIDLNQIYIKGITVNGTGCRTGNFEQNLSNDKRAFTLTFSEFFAEIGPGLDPGRARRNCNVTLKLNVPAGYQYTVGTFNYRGHMTLDAGVKGELATNYFFSGVPAQGTYSKARVGDFDEDYVFTDAVGFTTNYVPGNWSPCEVERPFSINSTITLSRLDGNPNSQGLISNESIDGELVQQFGLAYRRCGDSTPPNPTNPDPTPNPDPDPVTPPTPTETSPNNGLENGKVYTIVNRYSSQCLDVKDHATYAGAALQQWICTGEPHQKFKALYQADGTWHLVGVESGKYVSMENGWTDNGNSIVQYDFTGADSQRLYLDRSAEGYYKMKFRHSGKCADVDGPNFAPGTRTHQWDCVPVTSQEWLFLAERPAVESYAEYQLVSRRSGKCLDVSDHSLDNGTKLQQWTCTYEPHQRFRFVPFGGGSYSLVGAQSGKTVTVRDWANWNGAEIIQLDDQWGQNQRVVLTPSFDGSYQVRFNHSSKCLDLESGNTFDGARIQQFECQIGNWAQDWFLRR
;
A
#
# COMPACT_ATOMS: atom_id res chain seq x y z
N MET A 1 11.95 -66.60 34.65
CA MET A 1 13.22 -67.23 34.26
C MET A 1 14.28 -66.14 34.11
N LYS A 2 15.53 -66.43 34.48
CA LYS A 2 16.65 -65.52 34.78
C LYS A 2 17.04 -64.50 33.67
N ILE A 3 17.28 -63.25 34.11
CA ILE A 3 18.27 -62.18 33.72
C ILE A 3 19.63 -62.79 33.22
N PRO A 4 20.56 -62.17 32.40
CA PRO A 4 20.97 -60.73 32.31
C PRO A 4 21.57 -60.11 30.99
N ARG A 5 21.90 -58.79 31.09
CA ARG A 5 23.11 -58.03 30.62
C ARG A 5 23.29 -57.77 29.09
N LEU A 6 23.95 -56.71 28.58
CA LEU A 6 25.06 -55.80 28.98
C LEU A 6 24.90 -54.46 28.17
N LEU A 7 25.02 -53.28 28.79
CA LEU A 7 26.14 -52.28 28.73
C LEU A 7 26.30 -51.42 27.43
N SER A 8 26.43 -50.10 27.69
CA SER A 8 26.68 -48.86 26.90
C SER A 8 28.09 -48.75 26.26
N PRO A 9 28.65 -47.56 25.84
CA PRO A 9 28.19 -46.30 25.18
C PRO A 9 29.09 -45.91 23.94
N LEU A 10 29.11 -44.61 23.55
CA LEU A 10 29.97 -43.87 22.55
C LEU A 10 29.36 -43.83 21.14
N THR A 11 29.32 -42.75 20.34
CA THR A 11 29.98 -41.43 20.22
C THR A 11 29.15 -40.64 19.18
N GLY A 12 28.75 -39.38 19.39
CA GLY A 12 29.49 -38.20 18.91
C GLY A 12 29.67 -38.14 17.39
N LEU A 13 28.93 -37.29 16.67
CA LEU A 13 29.47 -36.30 15.72
C LEU A 13 28.35 -35.49 15.03
N LEU A 14 28.55 -34.18 14.99
CA LEU A 14 27.83 -33.21 14.20
C LEU A 14 27.82 -33.59 12.72
N PHE A 15 26.69 -33.36 12.04
CA PHE A 15 26.68 -33.03 10.62
C PHE A 15 25.82 -31.81 10.38
N ALA A 16 26.50 -30.71 10.06
CA ALA A 16 25.95 -29.58 9.33
C ALA A 16 25.92 -29.95 7.85
N GLN A 17 24.80 -29.69 7.18
CA GLN A 17 24.69 -29.62 5.71
C GLN A 17 23.52 -28.69 5.41
N MET A 18 23.77 -27.39 5.22
CA MET A 18 24.01 -26.78 3.91
C MET A 18 22.97 -27.22 2.88
N TRP A 19 21.87 -26.48 2.84
CA TRP A 19 21.08 -26.35 1.62
C TRP A 19 21.42 -25.02 0.99
N LEU A 20 22.11 -25.13 -0.14
CA LEU A 20 22.10 -24.13 -1.19
C LEU A 20 20.64 -23.79 -1.47
N THR A 21 20.27 -22.53 -1.37
CA THR A 21 19.16 -22.03 -2.18
C THR A 21 19.73 -21.09 -3.21
N ASN A 22 19.61 -21.58 -4.44
CA ASN A 22 19.77 -20.84 -5.67
C ASN A 22 19.14 -19.46 -5.52
N SER A 23 19.98 -18.45 -5.76
CA SER A 23 19.58 -17.11 -6.14
C SER A 23 18.69 -17.18 -7.37
N LEU A 24 17.37 -17.23 -7.16
CA LEU A 24 16.40 -16.80 -8.14
C LEU A 24 16.32 -15.28 -8.03
N SER A 25 17.13 -14.63 -8.87
CA SER A 25 16.94 -13.26 -9.29
C SER A 25 15.47 -13.05 -9.64
N ALA A 26 14.69 -12.49 -8.73
CA ALA A 26 13.43 -11.87 -9.09
C ALA A 26 13.79 -10.55 -9.75
N ALA A 27 13.80 -10.60 -11.09
CA ALA A 27 13.83 -9.46 -11.98
C ALA A 27 12.99 -8.30 -11.42
N ALA A 28 13.59 -7.12 -11.49
CA ALA A 28 13.00 -5.83 -11.18
C ALA A 28 11.59 -5.74 -11.79
N VAL A 29 10.62 -5.43 -10.94
CA VAL A 29 9.31 -4.98 -11.37
C VAL A 29 9.36 -3.50 -11.11
N ASP A 30 9.31 -2.74 -12.19
CA ASP A 30 9.49 -1.30 -12.14
C ASP A 30 8.62 -0.57 -11.10
N ALA A 31 9.15 0.53 -10.58
CA ALA A 31 8.30 1.54 -9.98
C ALA A 31 7.35 2.12 -11.05
N PRO A 32 6.16 2.65 -10.72
CA PRO A 32 5.48 3.61 -11.59
C PRO A 32 6.44 4.78 -11.94
N LEU A 33 6.57 5.26 -13.20
CA LEU A 33 7.35 6.48 -13.45
C LEU A 33 6.62 7.59 -12.72
N PRO A 34 7.39 8.53 -12.17
CA PRO A 34 6.84 9.77 -11.67
C PRO A 34 6.00 10.44 -12.76
N SER A 35 4.76 10.74 -12.42
CA SER A 35 3.99 11.77 -13.14
C SER A 35 4.74 13.09 -13.00
N ALA A 36 5.36 13.56 -14.09
CA ALA A 36 5.87 14.91 -14.17
C ALA A 36 4.71 15.92 -13.94
N PRO A 37 4.97 17.12 -13.41
CA PRO A 37 3.99 18.19 -13.47
C PRO A 37 3.62 18.42 -14.94
N LEU A 38 2.32 18.56 -15.22
CA LEU A 38 1.85 18.91 -16.56
C LEU A 38 2.61 20.16 -17.06
N PRO A 39 3.12 20.15 -18.30
CA PRO A 39 3.50 21.38 -18.96
C PRO A 39 2.29 22.32 -18.90
N SER A 40 2.51 23.58 -18.50
CA SER A 40 1.46 24.59 -18.51
C SER A 40 0.79 24.62 -19.90
N GLY A 41 -0.51 24.29 -19.95
CA GLY A 41 -1.32 24.32 -21.16
C GLY A 41 -1.96 23.00 -21.64
N ILE A 42 -1.86 21.88 -20.91
CA ILE A 42 -2.59 20.65 -21.27
C ILE A 42 -3.76 20.40 -20.31
N ASP A 43 -4.95 20.20 -20.87
CA ASP A 43 -6.09 19.65 -20.15
C ASP A 43 -5.96 18.11 -20.10
N LEU A 44 -5.64 17.58 -18.92
CA LEU A 44 -5.55 16.13 -18.69
C LEU A 44 -6.79 15.38 -19.14
N ASN A 45 -7.97 16.02 -19.14
CA ASN A 45 -9.24 15.38 -19.52
C ASN A 45 -9.26 14.88 -20.98
N GLN A 46 -8.29 15.27 -21.80
CA GLN A 46 -8.17 14.82 -23.19
C GLN A 46 -7.46 13.45 -23.34
N ILE A 47 -6.88 12.88 -22.28
CA ILE A 47 -6.22 11.57 -22.31
C ILE A 47 -7.05 10.53 -21.54
N TYR A 48 -7.57 9.53 -22.26
CA TYR A 48 -8.45 8.50 -21.70
C TYR A 48 -8.54 7.23 -22.56
N ILE A 49 -9.01 6.13 -21.98
CA ILE A 49 -9.29 4.85 -22.64
C ILE A 49 -10.58 4.97 -23.47
N LYS A 50 -10.44 4.87 -24.80
CA LYS A 50 -11.55 4.83 -25.76
C LYS A 50 -12.28 3.48 -25.75
N GLY A 51 -11.53 2.40 -25.52
CA GLY A 51 -12.11 1.06 -25.51
C GLY A 51 -11.08 -0.02 -25.21
N ILE A 52 -11.58 -1.17 -24.77
CA ILE A 52 -10.80 -2.36 -24.44
C ILE A 52 -11.39 -3.51 -25.24
N THR A 53 -10.53 -4.30 -25.88
CA THR A 53 -10.93 -5.47 -26.65
C THR A 53 -10.19 -6.68 -26.09
N VAL A 54 -10.91 -7.77 -25.85
CA VAL A 54 -10.34 -8.96 -25.19
C VAL A 54 -10.57 -10.18 -26.07
N ASN A 55 -9.53 -10.99 -26.29
CA ASN A 55 -9.62 -12.25 -27.04
C ASN A 55 -8.59 -13.28 -26.57
N GLY A 56 -8.97 -14.55 -26.47
CA GLY A 56 -8.02 -15.60 -26.12
C GLY A 56 -8.70 -16.90 -25.71
N THR A 57 -7.91 -17.95 -25.57
CA THR A 57 -8.42 -19.27 -25.13
C THR A 57 -8.90 -19.26 -23.68
N GLY A 58 -8.38 -18.36 -22.83
CA GLY A 58 -8.79 -18.16 -21.44
C GLY A 58 -9.68 -16.94 -21.19
N CYS A 59 -10.10 -16.21 -22.24
CA CYS A 59 -10.98 -15.05 -22.10
C CYS A 59 -11.90 -14.91 -23.33
N ARG A 60 -12.84 -15.84 -23.43
CA ARG A 60 -13.87 -15.83 -24.49
C ARG A 60 -14.94 -14.79 -24.18
N THR A 61 -15.64 -14.34 -25.22
CA THR A 61 -16.74 -13.38 -25.09
C THR A 61 -17.81 -13.91 -24.12
N GLY A 62 -18.12 -13.15 -23.08
CA GLY A 62 -19.08 -13.52 -22.02
C GLY A 62 -18.44 -14.05 -20.72
N ASN A 63 -17.15 -14.37 -20.72
CA ASN A 63 -16.45 -14.97 -19.57
C ASN A 63 -15.49 -13.99 -18.88
N PHE A 64 -15.75 -12.69 -19.01
CA PHE A 64 -15.03 -11.65 -18.31
C PHE A 64 -15.92 -10.44 -18.04
N GLU A 65 -15.68 -9.78 -16.92
CA GLU A 65 -16.27 -8.48 -16.56
C GLU A 65 -15.23 -7.38 -16.70
N GLN A 66 -15.65 -6.25 -17.25
CA GLN A 66 -14.80 -5.07 -17.44
C GLN A 66 -15.34 -3.92 -16.58
N ASN A 67 -14.49 -3.37 -15.72
CA ASN A 67 -14.79 -2.16 -14.96
C ASN A 67 -13.81 -1.05 -15.37
N LEU A 68 -14.31 0.10 -15.81
CA LEU A 68 -13.50 1.26 -16.22
C LEU A 68 -13.76 2.40 -15.22
N SER A 69 -12.70 3.05 -14.74
CA SER A 69 -12.81 4.19 -13.82
C SER A 69 -13.56 5.36 -14.45
N ASN A 70 -14.11 6.23 -13.60
CA ASN A 70 -14.89 7.39 -14.04
C ASN A 70 -14.08 8.39 -14.88
N ASP A 71 -12.77 8.52 -14.64
CA ASP A 71 -11.87 9.34 -15.46
C ASP A 71 -11.39 8.61 -16.73
N LYS A 72 -11.83 7.37 -16.94
CA LYS A 72 -11.44 6.47 -18.04
C LYS A 72 -9.93 6.26 -18.14
N ARG A 73 -9.20 6.43 -17.04
CA ARG A 73 -7.75 6.22 -17.01
C ARG A 73 -7.35 4.92 -16.36
N ALA A 74 -8.28 4.21 -15.72
CA ALA A 74 -8.04 2.94 -15.09
C ALA A 74 -9.07 1.87 -15.44
N PHE A 75 -8.67 0.60 -15.50
CA PHE A 75 -9.60 -0.51 -15.75
C PHE A 75 -9.22 -1.78 -14.99
N THR A 76 -10.22 -2.58 -14.66
CA THR A 76 -10.09 -3.92 -14.10
C THR A 76 -10.76 -4.92 -15.03
N LEU A 77 -10.11 -6.06 -15.27
CA LEU A 77 -10.69 -7.21 -15.97
C LEU A 77 -10.75 -8.39 -14.99
N THR A 78 -11.96 -8.89 -14.75
CA THR A 78 -12.21 -10.09 -13.96
C THR A 78 -12.58 -11.21 -14.91
N PHE A 79 -11.94 -12.37 -14.81
CA PHE A 79 -12.21 -13.52 -15.68
C PHE A 79 -12.93 -14.61 -14.90
N SER A 80 -14.02 -15.14 -15.45
CA SER A 80 -14.73 -16.27 -14.84
C SER A 80 -14.18 -17.64 -15.28
N GLU A 81 -13.41 -17.70 -16.37
CA GLU A 81 -12.88 -18.96 -16.92
C GLU A 81 -11.43 -18.85 -17.43
N PHE A 82 -10.55 -18.17 -16.68
CA PHE A 82 -9.12 -18.11 -17.03
C PHE A 82 -8.27 -19.01 -16.14
N PHE A 83 -8.34 -20.32 -16.34
CA PHE A 83 -7.53 -21.28 -15.59
C PHE A 83 -6.96 -22.39 -16.51
N ALA A 84 -5.80 -22.91 -16.14
CA ALA A 84 -5.19 -24.08 -16.75
C ALA A 84 -5.10 -25.20 -15.70
N GLU A 85 -5.21 -26.44 -16.16
CA GLU A 85 -5.14 -27.62 -15.30
C GLU A 85 -4.43 -28.78 -15.99
N ILE A 86 -3.79 -29.62 -15.17
CA ILE A 86 -3.24 -30.91 -15.56
C ILE A 86 -3.66 -31.96 -14.52
N GLY A 87 -3.87 -33.19 -14.96
CA GLY A 87 -4.22 -34.30 -14.08
C GLY A 87 -4.50 -35.57 -14.88
N PRO A 88 -4.75 -36.71 -14.20
CA PRO A 88 -5.04 -37.98 -14.86
C PRO A 88 -6.26 -37.87 -15.78
N GLY A 89 -6.11 -38.22 -17.06
CA GLY A 89 -7.22 -38.23 -18.02
C GLY A 89 -7.69 -36.86 -18.53
N LEU A 90 -7.03 -35.76 -18.12
CA LEU A 90 -7.32 -34.42 -18.64
C LEU A 90 -6.64 -34.18 -20.00
N ASP A 91 -7.33 -33.45 -20.89
CA ASP A 91 -6.82 -33.10 -22.21
C ASP A 91 -5.54 -32.24 -22.10
N PRO A 92 -4.43 -32.58 -22.80
CA PRO A 92 -3.17 -31.82 -22.72
C PRO A 92 -3.31 -30.34 -23.10
N GLY A 93 -4.30 -30.00 -23.93
CA GLY A 93 -4.62 -28.62 -24.29
C GLY A 93 -5.16 -27.79 -23.12
N ARG A 94 -5.57 -28.38 -21.99
CA ARG A 94 -5.95 -27.65 -20.76
C ARG A 94 -4.75 -27.15 -19.95
N ALA A 95 -3.55 -27.65 -20.24
CA ALA A 95 -2.33 -27.23 -19.56
C ALA A 95 -1.91 -25.79 -19.86
N ARG A 96 -2.52 -25.13 -20.86
CA ARG A 96 -2.20 -23.76 -21.24
C ARG A 96 -3.44 -22.96 -21.62
N ARG A 97 -3.53 -21.73 -21.13
CA ARG A 97 -4.52 -20.72 -21.56
C ARG A 97 -3.84 -19.40 -21.81
N ASN A 98 -4.39 -18.61 -22.73
CA ASN A 98 -3.93 -17.25 -23.00
C ASN A 98 -5.10 -16.27 -23.06
N CYS A 99 -4.82 -15.02 -22.71
CA CYS A 99 -5.73 -13.90 -22.87
C CYS A 99 -4.99 -12.67 -23.41
N ASN A 100 -5.47 -12.14 -24.52
CA ASN A 100 -4.96 -10.92 -25.12
C ASN A 100 -5.94 -9.76 -24.95
N VAL A 101 -5.48 -8.70 -24.31
CA VAL A 101 -6.21 -7.48 -24.00
C VAL A 101 -5.62 -6.34 -24.81
N THR A 102 -6.45 -5.64 -25.58
CA THR A 102 -6.04 -4.55 -26.46
C THR A 102 -6.71 -3.24 -26.05
N LEU A 103 -5.89 -2.26 -25.66
CA LEU A 103 -6.29 -0.93 -25.21
C LEU A 103 -6.23 0.06 -26.38
N LYS A 104 -7.32 0.80 -26.57
CA LYS A 104 -7.38 1.97 -27.46
C LYS A 104 -7.46 3.23 -26.60
N LEU A 105 -6.55 4.17 -26.82
CA LEU A 105 -6.44 5.40 -26.03
C LEU A 105 -6.69 6.63 -26.90
N ASN A 106 -7.28 7.67 -26.32
CA ASN A 106 -7.30 9.02 -26.89
C ASN A 106 -6.07 9.77 -26.42
N VAL A 107 -5.27 10.27 -27.36
CA VAL A 107 -4.04 11.01 -27.08
C VAL A 107 -3.96 12.21 -28.02
N PRO A 108 -3.79 13.45 -27.52
CA PRO A 108 -3.64 14.64 -28.35
C PRO A 108 -2.47 14.55 -29.33
N ALA A 109 -2.59 15.24 -30.47
CA ALA A 109 -1.53 15.32 -31.47
C ALA A 109 -0.25 15.94 -30.86
N GLY A 110 0.92 15.40 -31.23
CA GLY A 110 2.22 15.85 -30.70
C GLY A 110 2.67 15.18 -29.40
N TYR A 111 1.95 14.19 -28.88
CA TYR A 111 2.28 13.46 -27.66
C TYR A 111 2.43 11.95 -27.87
N GLN A 112 3.31 11.33 -27.08
CA GLN A 112 3.45 9.87 -26.97
C GLN A 112 3.09 9.43 -25.56
N TYR A 113 2.68 8.17 -25.38
CA TYR A 113 2.32 7.60 -24.08
C TYR A 113 2.96 6.24 -23.81
N THR A 114 2.99 5.84 -22.55
CA THR A 114 3.34 4.48 -22.10
C THR A 114 2.42 4.03 -20.96
N VAL A 115 2.48 2.74 -20.61
CA VAL A 115 1.70 2.14 -19.52
C VAL A 115 2.62 1.70 -18.39
N GLY A 116 2.09 1.65 -17.17
CA GLY A 116 2.83 1.43 -15.93
C GLY A 116 2.76 0.02 -15.33
N THR A 117 2.32 -0.10 -14.08
CA THR A 117 2.32 -1.36 -13.30
C THR A 117 1.13 -2.29 -13.64
N PHE A 118 1.29 -3.61 -13.60
CA PHE A 118 0.26 -4.64 -13.69
C PHE A 118 0.35 -5.59 -12.48
N ASN A 119 -0.78 -5.97 -11.89
CA ASN A 119 -0.85 -6.99 -10.83
C ASN A 119 -1.67 -8.17 -11.33
N TYR A 120 -1.14 -9.37 -11.16
CA TYR A 120 -1.80 -10.63 -11.44
C TYR A 120 -2.12 -11.32 -10.13
N ARG A 121 -3.33 -11.83 -10.00
CA ARG A 121 -3.78 -12.50 -8.80
C ARG A 121 -4.54 -13.76 -9.18
N GLY A 122 -4.39 -14.81 -8.39
CA GLY A 122 -5.05 -16.07 -8.62
C GLY A 122 -4.58 -17.11 -7.63
N HIS A 123 -4.94 -18.36 -7.90
CA HIS A 123 -4.61 -19.48 -7.04
C HIS A 123 -3.74 -20.50 -7.80
N MET A 124 -2.80 -21.12 -7.10
CA MET A 124 -2.08 -22.29 -7.65
C MET A 124 -2.13 -23.44 -6.65
N THR A 125 -2.58 -24.59 -7.15
CA THR A 125 -2.42 -25.88 -6.49
C THR A 125 -1.52 -26.72 -7.38
N LEU A 126 -0.36 -27.14 -6.91
CA LEU A 126 0.65 -27.87 -7.67
C LEU A 126 1.12 -29.06 -6.85
N ASP A 127 1.08 -30.25 -7.44
CA ASP A 127 1.75 -31.41 -6.85
C ASP A 127 3.28 -31.24 -6.88
N ALA A 128 3.96 -31.97 -6.00
CA ALA A 128 5.41 -32.14 -6.08
C ALA A 128 5.82 -32.55 -7.50
N GLY A 129 6.72 -31.79 -8.14
CA GLY A 129 7.18 -32.05 -9.51
C GLY A 129 6.39 -31.34 -10.61
N VAL A 130 5.37 -30.54 -10.28
CA VAL A 130 4.61 -29.71 -11.24
C VAL A 130 5.05 -28.25 -11.16
N LYS A 131 5.16 -27.60 -12.32
CA LYS A 131 5.43 -26.16 -12.49
C LYS A 131 4.18 -25.43 -12.97
N GLY A 132 3.77 -24.39 -12.27
CA GLY A 132 2.84 -23.37 -12.74
C GLY A 132 3.57 -22.09 -13.15
N GLU A 133 3.23 -21.51 -14.30
CA GLU A 133 3.87 -20.31 -14.83
C GLU A 133 2.84 -19.33 -15.40
N LEU A 134 2.98 -18.05 -15.05
CA LEU A 134 2.30 -16.91 -15.67
C LEU A 134 3.34 -16.11 -16.47
N ALA A 135 3.09 -15.91 -17.76
CA ALA A 135 3.92 -15.08 -18.63
C ALA A 135 3.08 -14.08 -19.45
N THR A 136 3.55 -12.84 -19.62
CA THR A 136 2.84 -11.79 -20.37
C THR A 136 3.74 -11.11 -21.40
N ASN A 137 3.19 -10.84 -22.58
CA ASN A 137 3.85 -10.03 -23.63
C ASN A 137 3.12 -8.69 -23.83
N TYR A 138 3.88 -7.60 -23.94
CA TYR A 138 3.42 -6.23 -24.10
C TYR A 138 3.91 -5.63 -25.42
N PHE A 139 3.04 -5.04 -26.23
CA PHE A 139 3.46 -4.43 -27.49
C PHE A 139 2.48 -3.40 -28.03
N PHE A 140 2.98 -2.45 -28.82
CA PHE A 140 2.14 -1.62 -29.67
C PHE A 140 1.86 -2.35 -30.98
N SER A 141 0.60 -2.35 -31.41
CA SER A 141 0.20 -3.02 -32.65
C SER A 141 1.02 -2.55 -33.85
N GLY A 142 1.68 -3.48 -34.56
CA GLY A 142 2.51 -3.19 -35.72
C GLY A 142 3.94 -2.71 -35.40
N VAL A 143 4.36 -2.72 -34.13
CA VAL A 143 5.74 -2.45 -33.71
C VAL A 143 6.45 -3.79 -33.41
N PRO A 144 7.64 -4.05 -33.99
CA PRO A 144 8.33 -5.34 -33.81
C PRO A 144 8.94 -5.55 -32.42
N ALA A 145 9.17 -4.46 -31.68
CA ALA A 145 9.70 -4.48 -30.31
C ALA A 145 8.60 -4.79 -29.29
N GLN A 146 8.86 -5.73 -28.37
CA GLN A 146 7.91 -6.20 -27.36
C GLN A 146 8.57 -6.37 -25.99
N GLY A 147 7.80 -6.18 -24.92
CA GLY A 147 8.21 -6.50 -23.56
C GLY A 147 7.60 -7.77 -23.02
N THR A 148 8.31 -8.41 -22.09
CA THR A 148 7.95 -9.74 -21.59
C THR A 148 8.14 -9.85 -20.09
N TYR A 149 7.13 -10.38 -19.39
CA TYR A 149 7.16 -10.70 -17.96
C TYR A 149 6.88 -12.18 -17.73
N SER A 150 7.52 -12.81 -16.74
CA SER A 150 7.20 -14.18 -16.31
C SER A 150 7.48 -14.43 -14.83
N LYS A 151 6.60 -15.17 -14.17
CA LYS A 151 6.78 -15.75 -12.83
C LYS A 151 6.29 -17.20 -12.81
N ALA A 152 7.00 -18.05 -12.06
CA ALA A 152 6.66 -19.45 -11.89
C ALA A 152 6.79 -19.93 -10.44
N ARG A 153 6.10 -21.02 -10.13
CA ARG A 153 6.21 -21.82 -8.91
C ARG A 153 6.32 -23.30 -9.26
N VAL A 154 7.00 -24.06 -8.41
CA VAL A 154 7.27 -25.49 -8.61
C VAL A 154 7.11 -26.21 -7.29
N GLY A 155 6.51 -27.40 -7.31
CA GLY A 155 6.45 -28.30 -6.17
C GLY A 155 5.14 -28.20 -5.40
N ASP A 156 5.09 -28.84 -4.23
CA ASP A 156 3.94 -28.90 -3.33
C ASP A 156 3.54 -27.49 -2.88
N PHE A 157 2.56 -26.92 -3.57
CA PHE A 157 2.17 -25.51 -3.44
C PHE A 157 0.66 -25.43 -3.53
N ASP A 158 0.00 -24.90 -2.50
CA ASP A 158 -1.46 -24.73 -2.47
C ASP A 158 -1.78 -23.41 -1.79
N GLU A 159 -1.55 -22.31 -2.52
CA GLU A 159 -1.69 -20.95 -1.99
C GLU A 159 -2.16 -19.98 -3.08
N ASP A 160 -2.76 -18.88 -2.61
CA ASP A 160 -3.02 -17.72 -3.46
C ASP A 160 -1.71 -16.99 -3.79
N TYR A 161 -1.64 -16.41 -4.99
CA TYR A 161 -0.49 -15.61 -5.41
C TYR A 161 -0.92 -14.20 -5.81
N VAL A 162 -0.02 -13.25 -5.54
CA VAL A 162 -0.05 -11.89 -6.08
C VAL A 162 1.30 -11.63 -6.76
N PHE A 163 1.28 -11.40 -8.06
CA PHE A 163 2.46 -11.06 -8.85
C PHE A 163 2.33 -9.64 -9.38
N THR A 164 3.22 -8.74 -8.97
CA THR A 164 3.32 -7.39 -9.51
C THR A 164 4.36 -7.37 -10.62
N ASP A 165 4.02 -6.80 -11.77
CA ASP A 165 4.90 -6.45 -12.88
C ASP A 165 4.84 -4.95 -13.09
N ALA A 166 5.89 -4.32 -13.58
CA ALA A 166 5.74 -2.94 -14.02
C ALA A 166 6.50 -2.62 -15.28
N VAL A 167 5.72 -2.02 -16.16
CA VAL A 167 6.05 -1.79 -17.55
C VAL A 167 6.48 -0.34 -17.68
N GLY A 168 7.56 -0.13 -18.43
CA GLY A 168 7.89 1.16 -19.03
C GLY A 168 8.54 2.20 -18.10
N PHE A 169 8.94 1.86 -16.87
CA PHE A 169 9.21 2.88 -15.88
C PHE A 169 10.57 2.85 -15.15
N THR A 170 11.23 1.70 -15.07
CA THR A 170 12.60 1.47 -14.58
C THR A 170 13.32 0.27 -15.25
N THR A 171 12.74 -0.41 -16.25
CA THR A 171 13.31 -1.60 -16.91
C THR A 171 13.02 -1.61 -18.40
N ASN A 172 13.93 -2.28 -19.12
CA ASN A 172 14.01 -2.36 -20.58
C ASN A 172 12.93 -3.24 -21.25
N TYR A 173 11.71 -3.34 -20.70
CA TYR A 173 10.74 -4.29 -21.24
C TYR A 173 10.23 -3.86 -22.63
N VAL A 174 9.91 -2.60 -22.93
CA VAL A 174 9.49 -2.21 -24.30
C VAL A 174 10.59 -1.42 -25.02
N PRO A 175 11.32 -1.97 -26.01
CA PRO A 175 12.31 -1.17 -26.75
C PRO A 175 11.64 0.04 -27.41
N GLY A 176 12.02 1.25 -26.98
CA GLY A 176 11.44 2.51 -27.46
C GLY A 176 10.39 3.17 -26.53
N ASN A 177 10.06 2.54 -25.38
CA ASN A 177 9.27 3.00 -24.20
C ASN A 177 7.98 3.80 -24.40
N TRP A 178 7.62 4.18 -25.62
CA TRP A 178 6.61 5.20 -25.92
C TRP A 178 5.89 4.84 -27.21
N SER A 179 4.59 5.12 -27.28
CA SER A 179 3.81 4.99 -28.51
C SER A 179 4.45 5.78 -29.65
N PRO A 180 4.42 5.34 -30.92
CA PRO A 180 4.91 6.14 -32.04
C PRO A 180 4.28 7.54 -32.06
N CYS A 181 5.07 8.55 -32.45
CA CYS A 181 4.57 9.92 -32.58
C CYS A 181 3.51 10.04 -33.67
N GLU A 182 2.51 10.89 -33.43
CA GLU A 182 1.52 11.34 -34.41
C GLU A 182 0.60 10.25 -34.98
N VAL A 183 0.65 9.04 -34.43
CA VAL A 183 -0.11 7.90 -34.94
C VAL A 183 -0.79 7.14 -33.80
N GLU A 184 -2.12 7.02 -33.87
CA GLU A 184 -2.88 6.20 -32.92
C GLU A 184 -2.53 4.70 -33.11
N ARG A 185 -2.09 4.06 -32.03
CA ARG A 185 -1.66 2.66 -32.01
C ARG A 185 -2.18 1.95 -30.77
N PRO A 186 -3.03 0.92 -30.90
CA PRO A 186 -3.49 0.16 -29.75
C PRO A 186 -2.33 -0.51 -29.01
N PHE A 187 -2.42 -0.54 -27.68
CA PHE A 187 -1.47 -1.25 -26.82
C PHE A 187 -2.06 -2.62 -26.44
N SER A 188 -1.28 -3.68 -26.63
CA SER A 188 -1.72 -5.06 -26.42
C SER A 188 -0.95 -5.72 -25.28
N ILE A 189 -1.68 -6.46 -24.45
CA ILE A 189 -1.23 -7.21 -23.27
C ILE A 189 -1.67 -8.67 -23.46
N ASN A 190 -0.74 -9.58 -23.73
CA ASN A 190 -1.03 -10.99 -23.97
C ASN A 190 -0.48 -11.86 -22.85
N SER A 191 -1.33 -12.21 -21.88
CA SER A 191 -1.00 -13.05 -20.74
C SER A 191 -1.27 -14.53 -21.03
N THR A 192 -0.42 -15.40 -20.52
CA THR A 192 -0.47 -16.86 -20.68
C THR A 192 -0.22 -17.51 -19.34
N ILE A 193 -1.07 -18.47 -18.96
CA ILE A 193 -0.83 -19.40 -17.85
C ILE A 193 -0.51 -20.78 -18.40
N THR A 194 0.50 -21.44 -17.85
CA THR A 194 0.98 -22.76 -18.30
C THR A 194 1.30 -23.64 -17.10
N LEU A 195 0.89 -24.92 -17.19
CA LEU A 195 1.30 -25.98 -16.29
C LEU A 195 2.21 -26.96 -17.01
N SER A 196 3.25 -27.44 -16.34
CA SER A 196 4.20 -28.41 -16.90
C SER A 196 4.62 -29.42 -15.84
N ARG A 197 4.72 -30.69 -16.23
CA ARG A 197 5.27 -31.76 -15.38
C ARG A 197 6.77 -31.79 -15.54
N LEU A 198 7.49 -31.51 -14.46
CA LEU A 198 8.96 -31.59 -14.42
C LEU A 198 9.44 -32.99 -14.03
N ASP A 199 8.61 -33.73 -13.28
CA ASP A 199 8.85 -35.11 -12.83
C ASP A 199 8.46 -36.18 -13.86
N GLY A 200 7.73 -35.79 -14.92
CA GLY A 200 7.21 -36.70 -15.93
C GLY A 200 6.09 -37.64 -15.45
N ASN A 201 5.60 -37.48 -14.22
CA ASN A 201 4.58 -38.34 -13.65
C ASN A 201 3.19 -37.98 -14.21
N PRO A 202 2.56 -38.85 -15.02
CA PRO A 202 1.29 -38.53 -15.68
C PRO A 202 0.12 -38.36 -14.70
N ASN A 203 0.29 -38.81 -13.45
CA ASN A 203 -0.73 -38.69 -12.42
C ASN A 203 -0.63 -37.38 -11.62
N SER A 204 0.49 -36.66 -11.73
CA SER A 204 0.64 -35.37 -11.03
C SER A 204 -0.40 -34.38 -11.53
N GLN A 205 -0.98 -33.69 -10.56
CA GLN A 205 -2.06 -32.72 -10.75
C GLN A 205 -1.52 -31.29 -10.57
N GLY A 206 -2.23 -30.37 -11.20
CA GLY A 206 -1.96 -28.96 -11.03
C GLY A 206 -3.12 -28.15 -11.53
N LEU A 207 -3.38 -27.05 -10.84
CA LEU A 207 -4.31 -26.00 -11.20
C LEU A 207 -3.55 -24.68 -11.09
N ILE A 208 -3.67 -23.86 -12.12
CA ILE A 208 -3.34 -22.44 -12.04
C ILE A 208 -4.57 -21.70 -12.53
N SER A 209 -5.17 -20.92 -11.65
CA SER A 209 -6.22 -20.01 -12.03
C SER A 209 -5.67 -18.59 -12.06
N ASN A 210 -6.26 -17.80 -12.93
CA ASN A 210 -6.29 -16.35 -12.84
C ASN A 210 -7.74 -15.99 -12.47
N GLU A 211 -8.22 -16.55 -11.34
CA GLU A 211 -9.47 -16.11 -10.71
C GLU A 211 -9.24 -14.75 -10.04
N SER A 212 -10.21 -13.86 -10.19
CA SER A 212 -10.34 -12.67 -9.36
C SER A 212 -11.51 -12.89 -8.43
N ILE A 213 -11.27 -13.02 -7.13
CA ILE A 213 -12.18 -12.41 -6.14
C ILE A 213 -11.49 -11.32 -5.32
N ASP A 214 -10.17 -11.24 -5.43
CA ASP A 214 -9.44 -10.05 -5.06
C ASP A 214 -8.63 -9.63 -6.24
N GLY A 215 -9.28 -9.30 -7.36
CA GLY A 215 -8.65 -8.55 -8.42
C GLY A 215 -8.54 -7.07 -8.06
N GLU A 216 -8.08 -6.70 -6.86
CA GLU A 216 -7.47 -5.38 -6.73
C GLU A 216 -6.10 -5.45 -7.41
N LEU A 217 -6.17 -5.40 -8.74
CA LEU A 217 -5.25 -4.57 -9.45
C LEU A 217 -5.37 -3.17 -8.82
N VAL A 218 -4.53 -2.85 -7.84
CA VAL A 218 -4.08 -1.47 -7.69
C VAL A 218 -3.23 -1.22 -8.92
N GLN A 219 -3.89 -0.90 -10.04
CA GLN A 219 -3.23 -0.18 -11.10
C GLN A 219 -3.38 1.28 -10.77
N GLN A 220 -2.30 1.84 -10.24
CA GLN A 220 -2.07 3.26 -10.45
C GLN A 220 -1.63 3.41 -11.91
N PHE A 221 -2.55 3.85 -12.76
CA PHE A 221 -2.22 4.27 -14.12
C PHE A 221 -1.51 5.62 -14.03
N GLY A 222 -0.19 5.60 -14.07
CA GLY A 222 0.57 6.73 -14.58
C GLY A 222 0.56 6.63 -16.10
N LEU A 223 -0.33 7.35 -16.79
CA LEU A 223 -0.02 7.68 -18.18
C LEU A 223 1.11 8.70 -18.12
N ALA A 224 2.35 8.24 -18.28
CA ALA A 224 3.41 9.16 -18.60
C ALA A 224 3.20 9.58 -20.06
N TYR A 225 3.29 10.88 -20.31
CA TYR A 225 3.20 11.47 -21.65
C TYR A 225 4.38 12.41 -21.82
N ARG A 226 4.91 12.47 -23.05
CA ARG A 226 5.96 13.41 -23.43
C ARG A 226 5.63 14.03 -24.78
N ARG A 227 6.18 15.22 -25.07
CA ARG A 227 6.09 15.76 -26.42
C ARG A 227 6.96 14.94 -27.36
N CYS A 228 6.51 14.85 -28.59
CA CYS A 228 7.29 14.32 -29.69
C CYS A 228 8.59 15.12 -29.85
N GLY A 229 9.74 14.46 -29.71
CA GLY A 229 11.07 15.06 -29.89
C GLY A 229 11.85 15.42 -28.62
N ASP A 230 11.25 15.34 -27.42
CA ASP A 230 11.96 15.61 -26.16
C ASP A 230 12.88 14.44 -25.78
N SER A 231 14.19 14.68 -25.62
CA SER A 231 15.20 13.67 -25.27
C SER A 231 15.75 13.77 -23.84
N THR A 232 15.32 14.74 -23.03
CA THR A 232 15.76 14.91 -21.61
C THR A 232 14.59 14.97 -20.63
N PRO A 233 14.62 14.23 -19.50
CA PRO A 233 13.61 14.34 -18.44
C PRO A 233 13.77 15.66 -17.65
N PRO A 234 12.68 16.22 -17.08
CA PRO A 234 12.72 17.53 -16.41
C PRO A 234 13.54 17.51 -15.11
N ASN A 235 14.36 18.55 -14.90
CA ASN A 235 15.29 18.76 -13.80
C ASN A 235 14.82 19.91 -12.88
N PRO A 236 14.78 19.79 -11.54
CA PRO A 236 14.27 20.82 -10.64
C PRO A 236 15.38 21.55 -9.83
N THR A 237 15.99 22.62 -10.36
CA THR A 237 16.72 23.64 -9.55
C THR A 237 16.86 25.01 -10.27
N ASN A 238 16.42 26.07 -9.56
CA ASN A 238 16.40 27.56 -9.71
C ASN A 238 17.69 28.26 -10.28
N PRO A 239 17.84 29.62 -10.51
CA PRO A 239 16.97 30.82 -10.34
C PRO A 239 16.98 31.97 -11.43
N ASP A 240 16.02 32.91 -11.27
CA ASP A 240 15.70 34.31 -11.76
C ASP A 240 16.85 35.21 -12.37
N PRO A 241 16.69 36.37 -13.12
CA PRO A 241 15.92 37.60 -12.73
C PRO A 241 15.41 38.68 -13.75
N THR A 242 14.62 39.63 -13.20
CA THR A 242 14.51 41.11 -13.47
C THR A 242 13.21 41.68 -14.13
N PRO A 243 12.93 43.03 -14.09
CA PRO A 243 12.06 43.69 -13.09
C PRO A 243 11.06 44.73 -13.69
N ASN A 244 10.45 45.57 -12.83
CA ASN A 244 9.84 46.91 -13.04
C ASN A 244 8.29 47.01 -12.81
N PRO A 245 7.70 48.21 -12.54
CA PRO A 245 7.42 48.71 -11.18
C PRO A 245 5.99 49.34 -11.00
N ASP A 246 5.69 49.73 -9.76
CA ASP A 246 4.75 50.81 -9.35
C ASP A 246 3.23 50.48 -9.20
N PRO A 247 2.41 51.25 -8.43
CA PRO A 247 2.39 51.29 -6.95
C PRO A 247 0.97 51.17 -6.30
N ASP A 248 0.98 50.77 -5.00
CA ASP A 248 0.07 51.14 -3.88
C ASP A 248 -1.45 50.78 -3.89
N PRO A 249 -2.14 50.79 -2.73
CA PRO A 249 -2.05 49.78 -1.66
C PRO A 249 -3.45 49.33 -1.18
N VAL A 250 -3.69 48.03 -1.05
CA VAL A 250 -4.82 47.55 -0.22
C VAL A 250 -4.30 46.40 0.60
N THR A 251 -4.22 46.56 1.91
CA THR A 251 -3.84 45.54 2.89
C THR A 251 -4.96 44.53 3.09
N PRO A 252 -4.81 43.27 2.66
CA PRO A 252 -5.68 42.17 3.04
C PRO A 252 -4.99 41.35 4.16
N PRO A 253 -5.75 40.56 4.92
CA PRO A 253 -5.34 40.04 6.22
C PRO A 253 -4.11 39.13 6.10
N THR A 254 -3.25 39.21 7.11
CA THR A 254 -2.09 38.35 7.34
C THR A 254 -2.43 36.89 6.99
N PRO A 255 -1.75 36.28 6.02
CA PRO A 255 -1.85 34.85 5.79
C PRO A 255 -1.29 34.15 7.03
N THR A 256 -2.12 33.35 7.69
CA THR A 256 -1.66 32.39 8.70
C THR A 256 -0.59 31.50 8.05
N GLU A 257 0.61 31.51 8.64
CA GLU A 257 1.82 30.82 8.15
C GLU A 257 1.53 29.43 7.56
N THR A 258 1.92 29.24 6.30
CA THR A 258 2.26 27.91 5.78
C THR A 258 3.47 27.40 6.56
N SER A 259 3.26 26.40 7.42
CA SER A 259 4.28 25.82 8.30
C SER A 259 5.59 25.49 7.54
N PRO A 260 6.77 25.99 7.98
CA PRO A 260 8.07 25.72 7.37
C PRO A 260 8.58 24.27 7.57
N ASN A 261 7.75 23.40 8.16
CA ASN A 261 8.15 22.11 8.73
C ASN A 261 7.92 20.90 7.80
N ASN A 262 7.92 21.10 6.47
CA ASN A 262 7.70 20.03 5.48
C ASN A 262 6.40 19.22 5.67
N GLY A 263 5.40 19.73 6.40
CA GLY A 263 4.14 19.02 6.69
C GLY A 263 4.11 18.27 8.03
N LEU A 264 5.19 18.30 8.82
CA LEU A 264 5.22 17.79 10.19
C LEU A 264 4.91 18.89 11.21
N GLU A 265 4.18 18.54 12.26
CA GLU A 265 3.89 19.41 13.39
C GLU A 265 4.97 19.28 14.47
N ASN A 266 5.54 20.42 14.90
CA ASN A 266 6.54 20.48 15.96
C ASN A 266 5.94 20.04 17.31
N GLY A 267 6.66 19.18 18.04
CA GLY A 267 6.27 18.71 19.37
C GLY A 267 5.29 17.54 19.37
N LYS A 268 4.84 17.06 18.20
CA LYS A 268 3.96 15.91 18.10
C LYS A 268 4.71 14.59 18.20
N VAL A 269 3.99 13.57 18.65
CA VAL A 269 4.44 12.18 18.68
C VAL A 269 4.02 11.51 17.38
N TYR A 270 4.93 10.71 16.82
CA TYR A 270 4.74 9.99 15.58
C TYR A 270 5.07 8.51 15.74
N THR A 271 4.31 7.67 15.07
CA THR A 271 4.76 6.35 14.65
C THR A 271 5.47 6.50 13.32
N ILE A 272 6.71 6.00 13.21
CA ILE A 272 7.53 6.15 12.00
C ILE A 272 7.59 4.81 11.29
N VAL A 273 7.12 4.75 10.04
CA VAL A 273 6.93 3.49 9.29
C VAL A 273 7.81 3.47 8.06
N ASN A 274 8.56 2.39 7.85
CA ASN A 274 9.39 2.23 6.66
C ASN A 274 8.51 1.92 5.42
N ARG A 275 8.75 2.61 4.30
CA ARG A 275 7.96 2.43 3.06
C ARG A 275 8.12 1.03 2.46
N TYR A 276 9.31 0.44 2.55
CA TYR A 276 9.58 -0.85 1.94
C TYR A 276 8.90 -2.00 2.69
N SER A 277 9.04 -2.06 4.03
CA SER A 277 8.55 -3.18 4.84
C SER A 277 7.18 -2.95 5.47
N SER A 278 6.68 -1.70 5.47
CA SER A 278 5.51 -1.28 6.25
C SER A 278 5.63 -1.55 7.76
N GLN A 279 6.86 -1.72 8.26
CA GLN A 279 7.17 -1.92 9.67
C GLN A 279 7.62 -0.63 10.34
N CYS A 280 7.46 -0.60 11.66
CA CYS A 280 7.73 0.57 12.46
C CYS A 280 9.20 0.64 12.86
N LEU A 281 9.75 1.85 12.90
CA LEU A 281 10.97 2.14 13.62
C LEU A 281 10.75 1.78 15.09
N ASP A 282 11.65 0.98 15.64
CA ASP A 282 11.45 0.26 16.89
C ASP A 282 12.72 0.31 17.72
N VAL A 283 12.60 0.65 19.00
CA VAL A 283 13.71 0.47 19.94
C VAL A 283 13.77 -1.00 20.35
N LYS A 284 14.86 -1.66 19.97
CA LYS A 284 15.03 -3.10 20.16
C LYS A 284 14.80 -3.52 21.61
N ASP A 285 13.97 -4.56 21.76
CA ASP A 285 13.66 -5.23 23.03
C ASP A 285 13.14 -4.27 24.12
N HIS A 286 12.48 -3.16 23.73
CA HIS A 286 12.02 -2.09 24.63
C HIS A 286 13.13 -1.50 25.51
N ALA A 287 14.38 -1.61 25.08
CA ALA A 287 15.50 -1.14 25.88
C ALA A 287 15.37 0.36 26.18
N THR A 288 15.79 0.79 27.38
CA THR A 288 15.77 2.21 27.78
C THR A 288 17.15 2.74 28.14
N TYR A 289 18.22 1.95 27.94
CA TYR A 289 19.59 2.38 28.15
C TYR A 289 20.15 3.11 26.91
N ALA A 290 21.13 3.98 27.11
CA ALA A 290 21.80 4.69 26.02
C ALA A 290 22.65 3.73 25.18
N GLY A 291 22.58 3.84 23.86
CA GLY A 291 23.23 2.96 22.90
C GLY A 291 22.39 1.76 22.46
N ALA A 292 21.15 1.62 22.95
CA ALA A 292 20.23 0.60 22.45
C ALA A 292 19.93 0.82 20.97
N ALA A 293 20.04 -0.25 20.18
CA ALA A 293 19.84 -0.21 18.74
C ALA A 293 18.38 0.02 18.35
N LEU A 294 18.18 0.72 17.25
CA LEU A 294 16.90 0.77 16.57
C LEU A 294 16.86 -0.27 15.45
N GLN A 295 15.70 -0.89 15.30
CA GLN A 295 15.39 -1.91 14.30
C GLN A 295 14.06 -1.54 13.63
N GLN A 296 13.67 -2.27 12.59
CA GLN A 296 12.28 -2.33 12.18
C GLN A 296 11.57 -3.47 12.94
N TRP A 297 10.31 -3.28 13.30
CA TRP A 297 9.48 -4.33 13.88
C TRP A 297 8.01 -4.17 13.48
N ILE A 298 7.22 -5.24 13.65
CA ILE A 298 5.76 -5.17 13.47
C ILE A 298 5.23 -4.00 14.31
N CYS A 299 4.41 -3.15 13.69
CA CYS A 299 3.83 -2.01 14.37
C CYS A 299 2.84 -2.46 15.46
N THR A 300 3.20 -2.27 16.73
CA THR A 300 2.39 -2.63 17.90
C THR A 300 1.63 -1.44 18.48
N GLY A 301 2.08 -0.22 18.21
CA GLY A 301 1.54 1.01 18.82
C GLY A 301 2.00 1.23 20.27
N GLU A 302 2.95 0.44 20.75
CA GLU A 302 3.56 0.55 22.07
C GLU A 302 4.56 1.72 22.16
N PRO A 303 4.93 2.21 23.36
CA PRO A 303 5.74 3.41 23.54
C PRO A 303 7.14 3.40 22.87
N HIS A 304 7.82 2.25 22.80
CA HIS A 304 9.13 2.06 22.15
C HIS A 304 9.12 2.21 20.61
N GLN A 305 7.94 2.33 20.00
CA GLN A 305 7.77 2.61 18.57
C GLN A 305 7.26 4.04 18.29
N LYS A 306 7.21 4.88 19.33
CA LYS A 306 6.72 6.25 19.26
C LYS A 306 7.85 7.24 19.44
N PHE A 307 7.89 8.24 18.59
CA PHE A 307 8.95 9.26 18.58
C PHE A 307 8.35 10.66 18.53
N LYS A 308 8.68 11.49 19.51
CA LYS A 308 8.36 12.92 19.50
C LYS A 308 9.31 13.65 18.56
N ALA A 309 8.76 14.36 17.58
CA ALA A 309 9.55 15.17 16.65
C ALA A 309 9.65 16.62 17.15
N LEU A 310 10.87 17.12 17.33
CA LEU A 310 11.17 18.47 17.82
C LEU A 310 11.94 19.26 16.76
N TYR A 311 11.30 20.25 16.16
CA TYR A 311 11.91 21.14 15.16
C TYR A 311 12.87 22.12 15.83
N GLN A 312 14.03 22.33 15.20
CA GLN A 312 15.09 23.20 15.67
C GLN A 312 15.20 24.45 14.79
N ALA A 313 15.71 25.54 15.36
CA ALA A 313 15.88 26.82 14.65
C ALA A 313 16.83 26.75 13.43
N ASP A 314 17.68 25.72 13.36
CA ASP A 314 18.61 25.49 12.24
C ASP A 314 17.99 24.65 11.11
N GLY A 315 16.69 24.38 11.16
CA GLY A 315 15.98 23.58 10.16
C GLY A 315 16.07 22.07 10.36
N THR A 316 16.76 21.59 11.41
CA THR A 316 16.85 20.16 11.72
C THR A 316 15.78 19.71 12.72
N TRP A 317 15.66 18.40 12.88
CA TRP A 317 14.76 17.75 13.80
C TRP A 317 15.52 16.87 14.78
N HIS A 318 15.02 16.83 16.02
CA HIS A 318 15.29 15.73 16.94
C HIS A 318 14.10 14.78 16.95
N LEU A 319 14.38 13.48 16.93
CA LEU A 319 13.39 12.43 17.19
C LEU A 319 13.68 11.83 18.57
N VAL A 320 12.73 11.94 19.49
CA VAL A 320 12.88 11.53 20.89
C VAL A 320 11.96 10.34 21.16
N GLY A 321 12.52 9.19 21.50
CA GLY A 321 11.75 8.00 21.86
C GLY A 321 10.85 8.29 23.06
N VAL A 322 9.57 7.96 22.94
CA VAL A 322 8.56 8.25 23.97
C VAL A 322 8.78 7.40 25.22
N GLU A 323 9.20 6.14 25.07
CA GLU A 323 9.42 5.23 26.20
C GLU A 323 10.63 5.62 27.06
N SER A 324 11.74 6.02 26.43
CA SER A 324 13.02 6.27 27.11
C SER A 324 13.35 7.75 27.33
N GLY A 325 12.72 8.66 26.57
CA GLY A 325 13.10 10.07 26.49
C GLY A 325 14.43 10.33 25.77
N LYS A 326 15.02 9.32 25.11
CA LYS A 326 16.33 9.40 24.44
C LYS A 326 16.20 9.76 22.97
N TYR A 327 17.30 10.25 22.40
CA TYR A 327 17.34 10.81 21.06
C TYR A 327 17.81 9.76 20.05
N VAL A 328 17.13 9.68 18.91
CA VAL A 328 17.65 8.96 17.73
C VAL A 328 19.02 9.56 17.39
N SER A 329 20.02 8.70 17.33
CA SER A 329 21.43 9.05 17.25
C SER A 329 22.18 8.03 16.42
N MET A 330 23.30 8.43 15.84
CA MET A 330 24.25 7.48 15.29
C MET A 330 25.17 6.92 16.37
N GLU A 331 25.38 5.61 16.33
CA GLU A 331 26.30 4.92 17.23
C GLU A 331 27.70 5.54 17.11
N ASN A 332 28.24 6.00 18.24
CA ASN A 332 29.53 6.69 18.35
C ASN A 332 29.73 7.92 17.43
N GLY A 333 28.67 8.40 16.77
CA GLY A 333 28.75 9.45 15.76
C GLY A 333 29.56 9.09 14.50
N TRP A 334 29.80 7.81 14.23
CA TRP A 334 30.54 7.39 13.03
C TRP A 334 29.77 7.74 11.75
N THR A 335 30.50 7.96 10.66
CA THR A 335 29.97 8.42 9.36
C THR A 335 29.95 7.31 8.30
N ASP A 336 30.44 6.12 8.62
CA ASP A 336 30.52 5.01 7.67
C ASP A 336 29.13 4.44 7.34
N ASN A 337 28.97 3.98 6.10
CA ASN A 337 27.81 3.20 5.69
C ASN A 337 27.70 1.94 6.56
N GLY A 338 26.47 1.61 6.94
CA GLY A 338 26.19 0.49 7.81
C GLY A 338 26.43 0.78 9.29
N ASN A 339 26.74 2.00 9.71
CA ASN A 339 26.76 2.35 11.14
C ASN A 339 25.34 2.35 11.72
N SER A 340 25.16 1.74 12.90
CA SER A 340 23.83 1.52 13.48
C SER A 340 23.19 2.83 13.95
N ILE A 341 21.88 2.91 13.79
CA ILE A 341 21.05 3.92 14.45
C ILE A 341 20.72 3.39 15.84
N VAL A 342 20.94 4.22 16.85
CA VAL A 342 20.71 3.90 18.27
C VAL A 342 19.89 5.02 18.92
N GLN A 343 19.37 4.77 20.11
CA GLN A 343 18.93 5.87 20.98
C GLN A 343 20.05 6.23 21.96
N TYR A 344 20.23 7.51 22.25
CA TYR A 344 21.26 7.97 23.18
C TYR A 344 20.79 9.16 24.00
N ASP A 345 21.47 9.41 25.13
CA ASP A 345 21.23 10.62 25.92
C ASP A 345 21.49 11.87 25.07
N PHE A 346 20.78 12.97 25.37
CA PHE A 346 21.00 14.21 24.65
C PHE A 346 22.43 14.73 24.86
N THR A 347 23.19 14.83 23.79
CA THR A 347 24.55 15.38 23.79
C THR A 347 24.64 16.71 23.04
N GLY A 348 23.61 17.05 22.25
CA GLY A 348 23.60 18.20 21.35
C GLY A 348 24.43 17.99 20.07
N ALA A 349 25.03 16.81 19.89
CA ALA A 349 25.84 16.46 18.73
C ALA A 349 25.02 16.41 17.43
N ASP A 350 25.69 16.68 16.31
CA ASP A 350 25.07 16.64 14.99
C ASP A 350 24.59 15.24 14.57
N SER A 351 25.14 14.18 15.18
CA SER A 351 24.67 12.81 14.99
C SER A 351 23.27 12.55 15.56
N GLN A 352 22.71 13.49 16.32
CA GLN A 352 21.34 13.46 16.85
C GLN A 352 20.38 14.38 16.09
N ARG A 353 20.82 15.02 15.01
CA ARG A 353 20.05 15.99 14.22
C ARG A 353 19.74 15.43 12.85
N LEU A 354 18.50 15.55 12.42
CA LEU A 354 17.99 15.02 11.15
C LEU A 354 17.42 16.15 10.28
N TYR A 355 17.76 16.17 9.01
CA TYR A 355 16.91 16.78 7.99
C TYR A 355 15.83 15.76 7.63
N LEU A 356 14.57 16.17 7.67
CA LEU A 356 13.43 15.35 7.27
C LEU A 356 12.97 15.85 5.90
N ASP A 357 13.63 15.33 4.86
CA ASP A 357 13.43 15.75 3.49
C ASP A 357 12.22 15.02 2.91
N ARG A 358 11.14 15.76 2.62
CA ARG A 358 9.92 15.16 2.08
C ARG A 358 10.19 14.56 0.70
N SER A 359 9.86 13.28 0.52
CA SER A 359 9.89 12.59 -0.77
C SER A 359 8.47 12.48 -1.37
N ALA A 360 8.33 11.75 -2.48
CA ALA A 360 7.05 11.58 -3.15
C ALA A 360 6.00 10.96 -2.19
N GLU A 361 4.72 11.24 -2.42
CA GLU A 361 3.60 10.60 -1.71
C GLU A 361 3.55 10.83 -0.19
N GLY A 362 4.30 11.81 0.34
CA GLY A 362 4.25 12.20 1.75
C GLY A 362 5.19 11.42 2.67
N TYR A 363 6.11 10.62 2.12
CA TYR A 363 7.22 10.02 2.85
C TYR A 363 8.34 11.05 3.09
N TYR A 364 9.30 10.67 3.93
CA TYR A 364 10.46 11.47 4.28
C TYR A 364 11.73 10.63 4.21
N LYS A 365 12.82 11.22 3.73
CA LYS A 365 14.16 10.72 4.00
C LYS A 365 14.67 11.37 5.28
N MET A 366 15.13 10.54 6.21
CA MET A 366 15.74 11.00 7.47
C MET A 366 17.25 11.11 7.27
N LYS A 367 17.77 12.30 7.01
CA LYS A 367 19.19 12.52 6.70
C LYS A 367 19.91 13.07 7.92
N PHE A 368 20.89 12.34 8.43
CA PHE A 368 21.67 12.78 9.59
C PHE A 368 22.56 13.97 9.23
N ARG A 369 22.54 15.01 10.07
CA ARG A 369 23.25 16.27 9.84
C ARG A 369 24.77 16.06 9.80
N HIS A 370 25.31 15.19 10.65
CA HIS A 370 26.77 14.97 10.76
C HIS A 370 27.38 14.30 9.52
N SER A 371 26.68 13.35 8.90
CA SER A 371 27.21 12.54 7.80
C SER A 371 26.61 12.89 6.44
N GLY A 372 25.43 13.55 6.42
CA GLY A 372 24.63 13.73 5.22
C GLY A 372 24.06 12.40 4.67
N LYS A 373 24.06 11.33 5.46
CA LYS A 373 23.56 10.01 5.07
C LYS A 373 22.14 9.77 5.57
N CYS A 374 21.43 8.89 4.88
CA CYS A 374 20.03 8.60 5.15
C CYS A 374 19.88 7.42 6.11
N ALA A 375 18.91 7.48 6.99
CA ALA A 375 18.45 6.33 7.75
C ALA A 375 17.87 5.29 6.79
N ASP A 376 18.33 4.06 6.93
CA ASP A 376 18.03 2.92 6.06
C ASP A 376 17.76 1.67 6.90
N VAL A 377 16.95 0.77 6.36
CA VAL A 377 16.82 -0.60 6.87
C VAL A 377 17.85 -1.47 6.16
N ASP A 378 18.59 -2.28 6.91
CA ASP A 378 19.69 -3.09 6.39
C ASP A 378 19.21 -4.08 5.30
N GLY A 379 19.47 -3.71 4.04
CA GLY A 379 18.99 -4.39 2.85
C GLY A 379 17.48 -4.21 2.59
N PRO A 380 16.98 -4.61 1.41
CA PRO A 380 15.54 -4.65 1.12
C PRO A 380 14.90 -5.86 1.83
N ASN A 381 14.91 -5.84 3.17
CA ASN A 381 14.45 -6.93 4.02
C ASN A 381 13.16 -6.55 4.75
N PHE A 382 12.18 -7.46 4.75
CA PHE A 382 10.89 -7.31 5.44
C PHE A 382 10.85 -8.04 6.78
N ALA A 383 11.94 -8.68 7.22
CA ALA A 383 11.97 -9.41 8.47
C ALA A 383 11.91 -8.45 9.68
N PRO A 384 11.00 -8.69 10.65
CA PRO A 384 11.04 -8.03 11.94
C PRO A 384 12.40 -8.24 12.62
N GLY A 385 12.92 -7.20 13.23
CA GLY A 385 14.23 -7.19 13.89
C GLY A 385 15.39 -6.85 12.96
N THR A 386 15.12 -6.56 11.68
CA THR A 386 16.16 -6.05 10.77
C THR A 386 16.66 -4.71 11.30
N ARG A 387 17.98 -4.59 11.37
CA ARG A 387 18.66 -3.42 11.92
C ARG A 387 18.40 -2.17 11.06
N THR A 388 18.34 -1.02 11.73
CA THR A 388 18.40 0.28 11.05
C THR A 388 19.80 0.87 11.15
N HIS A 389 20.30 1.41 10.05
CA HIS A 389 21.66 1.97 9.95
C HIS A 389 21.63 3.26 9.12
N GLN A 390 22.75 3.99 9.01
CA GLN A 390 22.89 4.97 7.93
C GLN A 390 23.46 4.32 6.68
N TRP A 391 23.03 4.84 5.54
CA TRP A 391 23.62 4.56 4.26
C TRP A 391 23.61 5.80 3.36
N ASP A 392 24.43 5.80 2.32
CA ASP A 392 24.34 6.83 1.29
C ASP A 392 22.91 7.00 0.81
N CYS A 393 22.46 8.25 0.67
CA CYS A 393 21.11 8.55 0.24
C CYS A 393 20.90 8.13 -1.22
N VAL A 394 20.22 7.00 -1.43
CA VAL A 394 19.93 6.42 -2.75
C VAL A 394 18.41 6.34 -2.97
N PRO A 395 17.91 6.31 -4.23
CA PRO A 395 16.46 6.32 -4.51
C PRO A 395 15.83 4.93 -4.29
N VAL A 396 15.87 4.45 -3.04
CA VAL A 396 15.28 3.18 -2.61
C VAL A 396 14.26 3.43 -1.50
N THR A 397 13.22 2.61 -1.44
CA THR A 397 12.13 2.77 -0.48
C THR A 397 12.50 2.33 0.95
N SER A 398 13.61 1.58 1.14
CA SER A 398 14.12 1.24 2.48
C SER A 398 14.66 2.47 3.24
N GLN A 399 14.90 3.58 2.54
CA GLN A 399 15.33 4.87 3.11
C GLN A 399 14.19 5.89 3.23
N GLU A 400 12.96 5.49 2.92
CA GLU A 400 11.79 6.36 2.95
C GLU A 400 10.88 5.98 4.10
N TRP A 401 10.52 6.98 4.88
CA TRP A 401 9.87 6.83 6.18
C TRP A 401 8.63 7.70 6.22
N LEU A 402 7.53 7.11 6.63
CA LEU A 402 6.25 7.76 6.80
C LEU A 402 6.08 8.14 8.27
N PHE A 403 5.70 9.39 8.52
CA PHE A 403 5.48 9.91 9.86
C PHE A 403 3.98 10.00 10.14
N LEU A 404 3.48 9.09 10.97
CA LEU A 404 2.08 9.02 11.36
C LEU A 404 1.85 9.78 12.66
N ALA A 405 1.26 10.98 12.58
CA ALA A 405 0.98 11.77 13.77
C ALA A 405 -0.01 11.04 14.68
N GLU A 406 0.33 10.94 15.96
CA GLU A 406 -0.62 10.53 16.98
C GLU A 406 -1.63 11.69 17.19
N ARG A 407 -2.70 11.67 16.40
CA ARG A 407 -3.80 12.63 16.55
C ARG A 407 -4.66 12.21 17.74
N PRO A 408 -5.14 13.13 18.59
CA PRO A 408 -6.30 12.82 19.41
C PRO A 408 -7.40 12.39 18.43
N ALA A 409 -7.90 11.18 18.60
CA ALA A 409 -8.63 10.53 17.52
C ALA A 409 -9.86 11.34 17.07
N VAL A 410 -10.46 12.08 18.00
CA VAL A 410 -11.64 12.94 17.85
C VAL A 410 -11.76 13.89 19.05
N GLU A 411 -12.41 15.04 18.87
CA GLU A 411 -12.95 15.79 20.02
C GLU A 411 -14.23 15.09 20.49
N SER A 412 -14.29 14.78 21.78
CA SER A 412 -15.44 14.10 22.36
C SER A 412 -16.71 14.91 22.15
N TYR A 413 -17.81 14.22 21.82
CA TYR A 413 -19.14 14.79 21.58
C TYR A 413 -19.28 15.70 20.35
N ALA A 414 -18.20 16.00 19.62
CA ALA A 414 -18.32 16.69 18.33
C ALA A 414 -18.99 15.78 17.28
N GLU A 415 -19.75 16.39 16.37
CA GLU A 415 -20.36 15.70 15.22
C GLU A 415 -19.37 15.62 14.06
N TYR A 416 -19.29 14.44 13.46
CA TYR A 416 -18.47 14.16 12.30
C TYR A 416 -19.27 13.42 11.25
N GLN A 417 -18.96 13.67 9.99
CA GLN A 417 -19.22 12.73 8.91
C GLN A 417 -18.02 11.80 8.78
N LEU A 418 -18.29 10.49 8.75
CA LEU A 418 -17.28 9.50 8.40
C LEU A 418 -17.28 9.36 6.88
N VAL A 419 -16.32 9.99 6.24
CA VAL A 419 -16.18 9.98 4.78
C VAL A 419 -15.26 8.82 4.40
N SER A 420 -15.80 7.84 3.70
CA SER A 420 -15.02 6.72 3.19
C SER A 420 -13.89 7.26 2.32
N ARG A 421 -12.67 6.88 2.69
CA ARG A 421 -11.48 7.21 1.91
C ARG A 421 -11.54 6.62 0.50
N ARG A 422 -12.13 5.44 0.36
CA ARG A 422 -12.32 4.73 -0.92
C ARG A 422 -13.23 5.47 -1.90
N SER A 423 -14.35 6.00 -1.43
CA SER A 423 -15.42 6.51 -2.32
C SER A 423 -15.68 8.00 -2.22
N GLY A 424 -15.18 8.68 -1.18
CA GLY A 424 -15.54 10.06 -0.84
C GLY A 424 -16.98 10.23 -0.36
N LYS A 425 -17.72 9.13 -0.15
CA LYS A 425 -19.11 9.11 0.35
C LYS A 425 -19.14 8.91 1.86
N CYS A 426 -20.28 9.21 2.46
CA CYS A 426 -20.43 9.26 3.90
C CYS A 426 -21.09 7.99 4.43
N LEU A 427 -20.68 7.55 5.62
CA LEU A 427 -21.45 6.60 6.43
C LEU A 427 -22.86 7.17 6.64
N ASP A 428 -23.86 6.31 6.49
CA ASP A 428 -25.25 6.72 6.33
C ASP A 428 -26.18 5.70 7.00
N VAL A 429 -27.16 6.20 7.76
CA VAL A 429 -28.27 5.39 8.27
C VAL A 429 -29.35 5.28 7.20
N SER A 430 -29.60 4.06 6.72
CA SER A 430 -30.49 3.84 5.57
C SER A 430 -31.90 4.38 5.81
N ASP A 431 -32.45 5.03 4.78
CA ASP A 431 -33.80 5.61 4.76
C ASP A 431 -34.06 6.64 5.87
N HIS A 432 -32.99 7.19 6.48
CA HIS A 432 -33.04 8.13 7.61
C HIS A 432 -33.83 7.56 8.80
N SER A 433 -33.92 6.23 8.90
CA SER A 433 -34.74 5.53 9.88
C SER A 433 -34.22 5.78 11.31
N LEU A 434 -35.14 5.73 12.28
CA LEU A 434 -34.82 5.81 13.71
C LEU A 434 -34.87 4.44 14.40
N ASP A 435 -35.18 3.38 13.65
CA ASP A 435 -35.48 2.07 14.20
C ASP A 435 -34.23 1.25 14.53
N ASN A 436 -34.32 0.47 15.59
CA ASN A 436 -33.32 -0.54 15.94
C ASN A 436 -33.19 -1.59 14.83
N GLY A 437 -31.94 -1.96 14.52
CA GLY A 437 -31.66 -2.97 13.49
C GLY A 437 -31.54 -2.41 12.08
N THR A 438 -31.82 -1.10 11.88
CA THR A 438 -31.59 -0.42 10.60
C THR A 438 -30.11 -0.53 10.24
N LYS A 439 -29.84 -0.97 9.01
CA LYS A 439 -28.49 -1.14 8.48
C LYS A 439 -27.80 0.21 8.26
N LEU A 440 -26.47 0.20 8.38
CA LEU A 440 -25.63 1.28 7.87
C LEU A 440 -25.26 0.98 6.42
N GLN A 441 -25.18 2.04 5.64
CA GLN A 441 -24.75 2.04 4.25
C GLN A 441 -23.76 3.18 4.03
N GLN A 442 -23.20 3.30 2.84
CA GLN A 442 -22.66 4.58 2.39
C GLN A 442 -23.68 5.31 1.52
N TRP A 443 -23.60 6.63 1.50
CA TRP A 443 -24.36 7.45 0.56
C TRP A 443 -23.61 8.74 0.23
N THR A 444 -23.95 9.35 -0.90
CA THR A 444 -23.50 10.69 -1.28
C THR A 444 -23.63 11.62 -0.07
N CYS A 445 -22.53 12.27 0.27
CA CYS A 445 -22.46 13.09 1.47
C CYS A 445 -23.41 14.29 1.37
N THR A 446 -24.28 14.43 2.36
CA THR A 446 -25.10 15.60 2.64
C THR A 446 -24.81 16.06 4.07
N TYR A 447 -25.27 17.24 4.49
CA TYR A 447 -25.13 17.64 5.90
C TYR A 447 -26.30 17.18 6.77
N GLU A 448 -27.06 16.18 6.32
CA GLU A 448 -28.26 15.72 7.03
C GLU A 448 -27.92 14.90 8.29
N PRO A 449 -28.77 14.91 9.33
CA PRO A 449 -28.46 14.29 10.62
C PRO A 449 -28.19 12.78 10.59
N HIS A 450 -28.70 12.04 9.59
CA HIS A 450 -28.52 10.58 9.45
C HIS A 450 -27.12 10.18 8.94
N GLN A 451 -26.29 11.16 8.53
CA GLN A 451 -24.88 10.96 8.12
C GLN A 451 -23.89 11.60 9.09
N ARG A 452 -24.36 12.04 10.26
CA ARG A 452 -23.52 12.68 11.29
C ARG A 452 -23.45 11.78 12.51
N PHE A 453 -22.27 11.65 13.07
CA PHE A 453 -21.99 10.74 14.19
C PHE A 453 -21.13 11.43 15.24
N ARG A 454 -21.37 11.10 16.51
CA ARG A 454 -20.60 11.59 17.66
C ARG A 454 -19.81 10.44 18.26
N PHE A 455 -18.55 10.68 18.56
CA PHE A 455 -17.76 9.75 19.36
C PHE A 455 -17.91 10.11 20.83
N VAL A 456 -18.66 9.27 21.56
CA VAL A 456 -18.92 9.43 22.99
C VAL A 456 -17.94 8.55 23.78
N PRO A 457 -17.09 9.11 24.66
CA PRO A 457 -16.12 8.32 25.41
C PRO A 457 -16.77 7.22 26.25
N PHE A 458 -16.22 6.00 26.17
CA PHE A 458 -16.64 4.86 26.98
C PHE A 458 -15.61 4.44 28.04
N GLY A 459 -14.37 4.94 27.93
CA GLY A 459 -13.25 4.60 28.82
C GLY A 459 -12.18 3.76 28.12
N GLY A 460 -10.96 3.76 28.65
CA GLY A 460 -9.84 2.98 28.10
C GLY A 460 -9.48 3.30 26.63
N GLY A 461 -9.75 4.53 26.17
CA GLY A 461 -9.53 4.94 24.79
C GLY A 461 -10.60 4.48 23.78
N SER A 462 -11.67 3.84 24.26
CA SER A 462 -12.81 3.39 23.43
C SER A 462 -13.95 4.40 23.41
N TYR A 463 -14.77 4.35 22.36
CA TYR A 463 -15.93 5.22 22.13
C TYR A 463 -17.19 4.41 21.79
N SER A 464 -18.36 4.94 22.15
CA SER A 464 -19.60 4.66 21.44
C SER A 464 -19.67 5.59 20.22
N LEU A 465 -19.85 5.05 19.02
CA LEU A 465 -20.09 5.84 17.80
C LEU A 465 -21.60 6.02 17.61
N VAL A 466 -22.10 7.22 17.90
CA VAL A 466 -23.53 7.50 18.07
C VAL A 466 -24.06 8.33 16.90
N GLY A 467 -25.11 7.86 16.21
CA GLY A 467 -25.80 8.62 15.16
C GLY A 467 -26.45 9.88 15.72
N ALA A 468 -26.19 11.03 15.10
CA ALA A 468 -26.67 12.33 15.59
C ALA A 468 -28.19 12.48 15.52
N GLN A 469 -28.83 11.83 14.54
CA GLN A 469 -30.29 11.85 14.36
C GLN A 469 -31.03 11.01 15.40
N SER A 470 -30.63 9.74 15.57
CA SER A 470 -31.37 8.76 16.36
C SER A 470 -30.88 8.62 17.80
N GLY A 471 -29.65 9.06 18.09
CA GLY A 471 -28.98 8.81 19.37
C GLY A 471 -28.56 7.35 19.58
N LYS A 472 -28.67 6.50 18.55
CA LYS A 472 -28.33 5.07 18.61
C LYS A 472 -26.87 4.82 18.21
N THR A 473 -26.34 3.67 18.60
CA THR A 473 -24.93 3.30 18.37
C THR A 473 -24.74 2.48 17.10
N VAL A 474 -23.66 2.75 16.39
CA VAL A 474 -23.12 1.87 15.33
C VAL A 474 -22.68 0.56 15.98
N THR A 475 -23.32 -0.54 15.57
CA THR A 475 -23.32 -1.81 16.28
C THR A 475 -23.05 -2.95 15.30
N VAL A 476 -22.16 -3.88 15.65
CA VAL A 476 -22.06 -5.16 14.95
C VAL A 476 -23.26 -6.02 15.35
N ARG A 477 -24.08 -6.42 14.37
CA ARG A 477 -25.29 -7.21 14.61
C ARG A 477 -24.97 -8.55 15.29
N ASP A 478 -25.82 -8.93 16.24
CA ASP A 478 -25.83 -10.23 16.92
C ASP A 478 -24.48 -10.65 17.54
N TRP A 479 -23.64 -9.68 17.91
CA TRP A 479 -22.28 -9.94 18.42
C TRP A 479 -21.42 -10.81 17.50
N ALA A 480 -21.74 -10.85 16.21
CA ALA A 480 -21.03 -11.66 15.23
C ALA A 480 -19.52 -11.35 15.26
N ASN A 481 -18.69 -12.37 15.07
CA ASN A 481 -17.23 -12.26 15.07
C ASN A 481 -16.60 -12.65 13.71
N TRP A 482 -17.43 -13.01 12.73
CA TRP A 482 -17.05 -13.40 11.39
C TRP A 482 -17.02 -12.19 10.43
N ASN A 483 -16.24 -12.34 9.36
CA ASN A 483 -16.06 -11.34 8.32
C ASN A 483 -17.33 -11.14 7.50
N GLY A 484 -17.70 -9.89 7.33
CA GLY A 484 -18.89 -9.49 6.61
C GLY A 484 -20.14 -9.42 7.47
N ALA A 485 -20.04 -9.43 8.80
CA ALA A 485 -21.22 -9.22 9.64
C ALA A 485 -21.76 -7.79 9.48
N GLU A 486 -23.09 -7.66 9.46
CA GLU A 486 -23.75 -6.39 9.18
C GLU A 486 -23.59 -5.39 10.33
N ILE A 487 -23.41 -4.13 9.95
CA ILE A 487 -23.41 -3.02 10.88
C ILE A 487 -24.79 -2.36 10.86
N ILE A 488 -25.34 -2.18 12.06
CA ILE A 488 -26.67 -1.60 12.28
C ILE A 488 -26.59 -0.43 13.26
N GLN A 489 -27.64 0.39 13.31
CA GLN A 489 -27.89 1.20 14.50
C GLN A 489 -28.73 0.42 15.50
N LEU A 490 -28.36 0.53 16.77
CA LEU A 490 -29.06 -0.09 17.88
C LEU A 490 -28.96 0.79 19.12
N ASP A 491 -30.01 0.80 19.95
CA ASP A 491 -29.95 1.40 21.29
C ASP A 491 -28.71 0.89 22.04
N ASP A 492 -28.06 1.79 22.78
CA ASP A 492 -26.84 1.44 23.50
C ASP A 492 -27.18 0.49 24.66
N GLN A 493 -26.69 -0.75 24.56
CA GLN A 493 -26.85 -1.81 25.55
C GLN A 493 -25.55 -2.06 26.30
N TRP A 494 -24.58 -1.15 26.20
CA TRP A 494 -23.29 -1.24 26.89
C TRP A 494 -22.42 -2.42 26.41
N GLY A 495 -22.75 -2.99 25.25
CA GLY A 495 -22.05 -4.12 24.65
C GLY A 495 -20.74 -3.72 23.97
N GLN A 496 -19.71 -4.58 24.07
CA GLN A 496 -18.40 -4.34 23.42
C GLN A 496 -18.49 -4.37 21.88
N ASN A 497 -19.51 -5.00 21.31
CA ASN A 497 -19.84 -4.96 19.88
C ASN A 497 -20.42 -3.60 19.42
N GLN A 498 -20.65 -2.68 20.37
CA GLN A 498 -21.08 -1.30 20.16
C GLN A 498 -19.97 -0.30 20.57
N ARG A 499 -18.75 -0.78 20.77
CA ARG A 499 -17.58 0.02 21.16
C ARG A 499 -16.53 -0.04 20.08
N VAL A 500 -15.94 1.11 19.80
CA VAL A 500 -14.91 1.25 18.78
C VAL A 500 -13.67 1.96 19.32
N VAL A 501 -12.53 1.60 18.75
CA VAL A 501 -11.26 2.30 18.86
C VAL A 501 -10.89 2.83 17.47
N LEU A 502 -10.36 4.04 17.44
CA LEU A 502 -9.87 4.66 16.22
C LEU A 502 -8.37 4.43 16.09
N THR A 503 -7.95 3.82 14.99
CA THR A 503 -6.54 3.64 14.63
C THR A 503 -6.20 4.61 13.49
N PRO A 504 -5.27 5.56 13.68
CA PRO A 504 -4.87 6.47 12.60
C PRO A 504 -4.28 5.72 11.40
N SER A 505 -4.66 6.15 10.21
CA SER A 505 -4.10 5.71 8.93
C SER A 505 -3.20 6.80 8.32
N PHE A 506 -2.47 6.44 7.26
CA PHE A 506 -1.31 7.21 6.79
C PHE A 506 -1.57 8.58 6.17
N ASP A 507 -2.77 8.82 5.70
CA ASP A 507 -3.16 10.08 5.05
C ASP A 507 -4.06 10.94 5.94
N GLY A 508 -4.18 10.58 7.22
CA GLY A 508 -5.01 11.27 8.18
C GLY A 508 -6.47 10.82 8.23
N SER A 509 -6.83 9.74 7.53
CA SER A 509 -8.02 8.95 7.82
C SER A 509 -7.81 8.06 9.05
N TYR A 510 -8.86 7.34 9.44
CA TYR A 510 -8.83 6.39 10.57
C TYR A 510 -9.51 5.08 10.18
N GLN A 511 -8.96 3.97 10.65
CA GLN A 511 -9.71 2.74 10.79
C GLN A 511 -10.59 2.81 12.04
N VAL A 512 -11.87 2.45 11.91
CA VAL A 512 -12.80 2.33 13.03
C VAL A 512 -12.88 0.86 13.41
N ARG A 513 -12.27 0.45 14.52
CA ARG A 513 -12.16 -0.97 14.90
C ARG A 513 -13.08 -1.30 16.06
N PHE A 514 -13.92 -2.33 15.92
CA PHE A 514 -14.82 -2.80 16.97
C PHE A 514 -14.06 -3.54 18.07
N ASN A 515 -14.34 -3.22 19.34
CA ASN A 515 -13.61 -3.75 20.48
C ASN A 515 -13.76 -5.27 20.64
N HIS A 516 -14.96 -5.82 20.41
CA HIS A 516 -15.21 -7.24 20.70
C HIS A 516 -14.54 -8.18 19.70
N SER A 517 -14.47 -7.79 18.43
CA SER A 517 -13.95 -8.63 17.33
C SER A 517 -12.56 -8.22 16.86
N SER A 518 -12.09 -7.03 17.24
CA SER A 518 -10.89 -6.39 16.69
C SER A 518 -10.94 -6.18 15.16
N LYS A 519 -12.14 -6.23 14.55
CA LYS A 519 -12.37 -6.03 13.12
C LYS A 519 -12.74 -4.58 12.81
N CYS A 520 -12.49 -4.16 11.57
CA CYS A 520 -12.68 -2.80 11.11
C CYS A 520 -14.05 -2.59 10.47
N LEU A 521 -14.60 -1.39 10.62
CA LEU A 521 -15.73 -0.87 9.87
C LEU A 521 -15.34 -0.80 8.39
N ASP A 522 -16.01 -1.61 7.59
CA ASP A 522 -15.61 -1.96 6.25
C ASP A 522 -16.74 -1.70 5.27
N LEU A 523 -16.40 -1.09 4.14
CA LEU A 523 -17.30 -0.95 3.01
C LEU A 523 -17.27 -2.24 2.20
N GLU A 524 -18.39 -2.97 2.16
CA GLU A 524 -18.44 -4.32 1.59
C GLU A 524 -17.89 -4.34 0.16
N SER A 525 -16.87 -5.17 -0.04
CA SER A 525 -16.15 -5.34 -1.32
C SER A 525 -15.59 -4.03 -1.89
N GLY A 526 -15.41 -2.98 -1.08
CA GLY A 526 -14.96 -1.66 -1.52
C GLY A 526 -15.90 -0.98 -2.52
N ASN A 527 -17.17 -1.38 -2.55
CA ASN A 527 -18.20 -0.85 -3.46
C ASN A 527 -18.33 0.67 -3.30
N THR A 528 -18.54 1.43 -4.39
CA THR A 528 -18.56 2.90 -4.34
C THR A 528 -19.92 3.53 -4.64
N PHE A 529 -20.97 2.74 -4.84
CA PHE A 529 -22.33 3.22 -5.14
C PHE A 529 -23.11 3.59 -3.87
N ASP A 530 -24.13 4.43 -4.04
CA ASP A 530 -25.07 4.82 -2.99
C ASP A 530 -25.89 3.61 -2.52
N GLY A 531 -25.93 3.39 -1.22
CA GLY A 531 -26.57 2.23 -0.61
C GLY A 531 -25.67 1.00 -0.47
N ALA A 532 -24.38 1.10 -0.84
CA ALA A 532 -23.45 0.01 -0.59
C ALA A 532 -23.35 -0.28 0.92
N ARG A 533 -23.31 -1.57 1.24
CA ARG A 533 -23.43 -2.08 2.59
C ARG A 533 -22.17 -1.83 3.42
N ILE A 534 -22.37 -1.54 4.71
CA ILE A 534 -21.31 -1.46 5.70
C ILE A 534 -21.31 -2.74 6.54
N GLN A 535 -20.13 -3.31 6.70
CA GLN A 535 -19.88 -4.55 7.42
C GLN A 535 -18.70 -4.39 8.40
N GLN A 536 -18.42 -5.43 9.20
CA GLN A 536 -17.09 -5.58 9.79
C GLN A 536 -16.24 -6.54 8.95
N PHE A 537 -14.93 -6.32 8.91
CA PHE A 537 -13.99 -7.24 8.28
C PHE A 537 -12.63 -7.18 8.97
N GLU A 538 -11.78 -8.20 8.80
CA GLU A 538 -10.39 -8.15 9.28
C GLU A 538 -9.70 -6.86 8.85
N CYS A 539 -9.06 -6.19 9.81
CA CYS A 539 -8.40 -4.92 9.59
C CYS A 539 -7.15 -5.10 8.70
N GLN A 540 -7.07 -4.33 7.62
CA GLN A 540 -5.94 -4.36 6.69
C GLN A 540 -5.38 -2.95 6.51
N ILE A 541 -4.11 -2.76 6.88
CA ILE A 541 -3.41 -1.49 6.66
C ILE A 541 -3.32 -1.25 5.14
N GLY A 542 -3.73 -0.06 4.69
CA GLY A 542 -3.73 0.29 3.27
C GLY A 542 -5.02 -0.05 2.52
N ASN A 543 -5.98 -0.74 3.15
CA ASN A 543 -7.30 -0.95 2.57
C ASN A 543 -8.17 0.31 2.75
N TRP A 544 -8.34 1.08 1.67
CA TRP A 544 -9.08 2.34 1.70
C TRP A 544 -10.58 2.17 1.98
N ALA A 545 -11.13 0.95 1.80
CA ALA A 545 -12.52 0.64 2.13
C ALA A 545 -12.77 0.60 3.65
N GLN A 546 -11.70 0.51 4.44
CA GLN A 546 -11.72 0.47 5.91
C GLN A 546 -11.25 1.78 6.55
N ASP A 547 -10.86 2.74 5.71
CA ASP A 547 -10.33 4.03 6.11
C ASP A 547 -11.40 5.12 5.99
N TRP A 548 -11.56 5.92 7.04
CA TRP A 548 -12.59 6.94 7.15
C TRP A 548 -11.96 8.28 7.53
N PHE A 549 -12.12 9.30 6.68
CA PHE A 549 -11.85 10.68 7.08
C PHE A 549 -12.96 11.19 7.99
N LEU A 550 -12.57 11.88 9.05
CA LEU A 550 -13.52 12.50 9.97
C LEU A 550 -13.66 13.98 9.59
N ARG A 551 -14.78 14.33 8.94
CA ARG A 551 -15.08 15.70 8.49
C ARG A 551 -16.10 16.35 9.43
N ARG A 552 -15.87 17.61 9.82
CA ARG A 552 -16.83 18.41 10.60
C ARG A 552 -17.85 19.13 9.74
#